data_AF-A0A0J1R2V1-F1
#
_entry.id   AF-A0A0J1R2V1-F1
#
_cell.length_a   1.000
_cell.length_b   1.000
_cell.length_c   1.000
_cell.angle_alpha   90.00
_cell.angle_beta   90.00
_cell.angle_gamma   90.00
#
_symmetry.space_group_name_H-M   'P 1'
#
loop_
_entity.id
_entity.type
_entity.pdbx_description
1 polymer ?
#
loop_
_entity_poly.entity_id
_entity_poly.type
_entity_poly.pdbx_seq_one_letter_code
_entity_poly.pdbx_strand_id
1 'polypeptide(L)'
;MNYPTVVNGIDFRDLIFVANNDPVTDSFKVAKAFGKLTKNVVRDIERTIDACPPEFNTKLNFELCYKNNELQNGKPQKFYRLRKDGLMLLVMSYTKKEAMRIKIAYINAFNWMYAMLQIGQRQFEEERNIVIRTLRITL
;
A
#
# COMPACT_ATOMS: atom_id res chain seq x y z
N MET A 1 16.41 2.90 14.25
CA MET A 1 16.07 4.28 13.81
C MET A 1 14.58 4.28 13.48
N ASN A 2 13.74 4.80 14.39
CA ASN A 2 12.29 4.81 14.19
C ASN A 2 11.93 6.14 13.51
N TYR A 3 11.87 6.13 12.18
CA TYR A 3 11.50 7.34 11.44
C TYR A 3 10.00 7.59 11.59
N PRO A 4 9.56 8.85 11.76
CA PRO A 4 8.18 9.16 12.05
C PRO A 4 7.26 8.68 10.93
N THR A 5 6.26 7.87 11.28
CA THR A 5 5.13 7.55 10.40
C THR A 5 4.02 8.60 10.54
N VAL A 6 4.13 9.53 11.48
CA VAL A 6 3.14 10.59 11.71
C VAL A 6 3.58 11.87 11.03
N VAL A 7 2.78 12.36 10.07
CA VAL A 7 2.99 13.63 9.38
C VAL A 7 1.66 14.37 9.31
N ASN A 8 1.64 15.65 9.68
CA ASN A 8 0.43 16.49 9.66
C ASN A 8 -0.78 15.85 10.39
N GLY A 9 -0.53 15.16 11.51
CA GLY A 9 -1.58 14.49 12.30
C GLY A 9 -2.12 13.19 11.69
N ILE A 10 -1.53 12.70 10.60
CA ILE A 10 -1.89 11.42 9.95
C ILE A 10 -0.81 10.40 10.29
N ASP A 11 -1.20 9.27 10.89
CA ASP A 11 -0.32 8.09 10.96
C ASP A 11 -0.40 7.32 9.65
N PHE A 12 0.75 7.19 8.98
CA PHE A 12 0.85 6.53 7.69
C PHE A 12 0.68 5.01 7.79
N ARG A 13 0.80 4.44 9.00
CA ARG A 13 0.46 3.01 9.22
C ARG A 13 -1.01 2.74 8.91
N ASP A 14 -1.90 3.67 9.22
CA ASP A 14 -3.34 3.57 8.90
C ASP A 14 -3.63 3.70 7.40
N LEU A 15 -2.64 4.14 6.62
CA LEU A 15 -2.75 4.24 5.17
C LEU A 15 -2.26 2.98 4.44
N ILE A 16 -1.71 2.00 5.16
CA ILE A 16 -1.25 0.74 4.60
C ILE A 16 -2.11 -0.39 5.12
N PHE A 17 -2.54 -1.28 4.23
CA PHE A 17 -3.31 -2.47 4.57
C PHE A 17 -2.84 -3.67 3.75
N VAL A 18 -3.24 -4.87 4.13
CA VAL A 18 -2.85 -6.10 3.42
C VAL A 18 -3.94 -6.47 2.42
N ALA A 19 -3.55 -6.72 1.17
CA ALA A 19 -4.39 -7.31 0.14
C ALA A 19 -3.59 -8.36 -0.62
N ASN A 20 -4.17 -9.53 -0.84
CA ASN A 20 -3.50 -10.66 -1.52
C ASN A 20 -2.12 -10.98 -0.92
N ASN A 21 -2.03 -10.97 0.42
CA ASN A 21 -0.80 -11.22 1.19
C ASN A 21 0.32 -10.17 1.02
N ASP A 22 0.01 -9.00 0.45
CA ASP A 22 0.96 -7.92 0.25
C ASP A 22 0.49 -6.59 0.88
N PRO A 23 1.40 -5.78 1.45
CA PRO A 23 1.11 -4.42 1.84
C PRO A 23 0.74 -3.56 0.62
N VAL A 24 -0.35 -2.82 0.72
CA VAL A 24 -0.85 -1.89 -0.30
C VAL A 24 -1.40 -0.61 0.35
N THR A 25 -1.49 0.45 -0.45
CA THR A 25 -2.35 1.62 -0.19
C THR A 25 -3.42 1.70 -1.28
N ASP A 26 -4.38 2.61 -1.16
CA ASP A 26 -5.34 2.92 -2.23
C ASP A 26 -5.31 4.40 -2.62
N SER A 27 -5.93 4.72 -3.76
CA SER A 27 -5.98 6.09 -4.28
C SER A 27 -6.75 7.07 -3.38
N PHE A 28 -7.65 6.61 -2.50
CA PHE A 28 -8.34 7.47 -1.52
C PHE A 28 -7.37 7.88 -0.41
N LYS A 29 -6.57 6.94 0.09
CA LYS A 29 -5.56 7.19 1.12
C LYS A 29 -4.42 8.08 0.60
N VAL A 30 -3.99 7.88 -0.65
CA VAL A 30 -3.03 8.78 -1.32
C VAL A 30 -3.60 10.18 -1.47
N ALA A 31 -4.88 10.29 -1.86
CA ALA A 31 -5.58 11.57 -1.95
C ALA A 31 -5.60 12.30 -0.59
N LYS A 32 -5.91 11.59 0.49
CA LYS A 32 -5.85 12.11 1.87
C LYS A 32 -4.45 12.60 2.24
N ALA A 33 -3.41 11.78 2.01
CA ALA A 33 -2.04 12.10 2.40
C ALA A 33 -1.49 13.35 1.70
N PHE A 34 -1.82 13.55 0.43
CA PHE A 34 -1.32 14.68 -0.37
C PHE A 34 -2.29 15.86 -0.50
N GLY A 35 -3.45 15.81 0.18
CA GLY A 35 -4.49 16.83 0.08
C GLY A 35 -5.00 17.03 -1.36
N LYS A 36 -5.16 15.93 -2.09
CA LYS A 36 -5.63 15.91 -3.49
C LYS A 36 -7.06 15.38 -3.56
N LEU A 37 -7.80 15.76 -4.62
CA LEU A 37 -9.05 15.08 -4.96
C LEU A 37 -8.75 13.67 -5.48
N THR A 38 -9.53 12.66 -5.07
CA THR A 38 -9.33 11.27 -5.51
C THR A 38 -9.34 11.12 -7.03
N LYS A 39 -10.23 11.83 -7.74
CA LYS A 39 -10.27 11.83 -9.21
C LYS A 39 -8.94 12.28 -9.85
N ASN A 40 -8.23 13.20 -9.21
CA ASN A 40 -6.94 13.66 -9.70
C ASN A 40 -5.85 12.62 -9.45
N VAL A 41 -5.89 11.92 -8.31
CA VAL A 41 -4.97 10.82 -8.01
C VAL A 41 -5.17 9.67 -8.99
N VAL A 42 -6.41 9.30 -9.29
CA VAL A 42 -6.73 8.26 -10.30
C VAL A 42 -6.14 8.64 -11.67
N ARG A 43 -6.35 9.88 -12.11
CA ARG A 43 -5.76 10.38 -13.35
C ARG A 43 -4.22 10.38 -13.33
N ASP A 44 -3.62 10.77 -12.21
CA ASP A 44 -2.16 10.77 -12.07
C ASP A 44 -1.62 9.32 -12.15
N ILE A 45 -2.31 8.35 -11.56
CA ILE A 45 -1.98 6.91 -11.65
C ILE A 45 -2.04 6.41 -13.10
N GLU A 46 -3.11 6.73 -13.83
CA GLU A 46 -3.25 6.33 -15.24
C GLU A 46 -2.09 6.89 -16.08
N ARG A 47 -1.75 8.16 -15.88
CA ARG A 47 -0.58 8.77 -16.54
C ARG A 47 0.74 8.10 -16.16
N THR A 48 0.89 7.69 -14.89
CA THR A 48 2.07 6.94 -14.45
C THR A 48 2.14 5.57 -15.13
N ILE A 49 1.02 4.87 -15.27
CA ILE A 49 0.94 3.58 -15.98
C ILE A 49 1.30 3.76 -17.45
N ASP A 50 0.74 4.77 -18.12
CA ASP A 50 0.99 5.05 -19.54
C ASP A 50 2.45 5.43 -19.82
N ALA A 51 3.12 6.06 -18.86
CA ALA A 51 4.52 6.45 -18.96
C ALA A 51 5.49 5.30 -18.62
N CYS A 52 5.02 4.17 -18.08
CA CYS A 52 5.88 3.03 -17.79
C CYS A 52 6.23 2.29 -19.09
N PRO A 53 7.49 1.85 -19.24
CA PRO A 53 7.89 1.07 -20.40
C PRO A 53 7.20 -0.32 -20.38
N PRO A 54 6.96 -0.97 -21.54
CA PRO A 54 6.21 -2.22 -21.62
C PRO A 54 6.77 -3.37 -20.77
N GLU A 55 8.08 -3.36 -20.53
CA GLU A 55 8.80 -4.36 -19.72
C GLU A 55 8.50 -4.21 -18.22
N PHE A 56 8.06 -3.02 -17.78
CA PHE A 56 7.68 -2.79 -16.40
C PHE A 56 6.28 -3.33 -16.13
N ASN A 57 6.16 -4.28 -15.21
CA ASN A 57 4.87 -4.88 -14.88
C ASN A 57 4.01 -3.93 -14.02
N THR A 58 3.28 -3.05 -14.70
CA THR A 58 2.35 -2.10 -14.08
C THR A 58 1.18 -2.81 -13.41
N LYS A 59 0.71 -3.95 -13.93
CA LYS A 59 -0.43 -4.70 -13.38
C LYS A 59 -0.17 -5.21 -11.96
N LEU A 60 1.07 -5.60 -11.65
CA LEU A 60 1.44 -6.01 -10.29
C LEU A 60 1.46 -4.83 -9.30
N ASN A 61 1.71 -3.62 -9.79
CA ASN A 61 1.90 -2.44 -8.95
C ASN A 61 0.67 -1.53 -8.85
N PHE A 62 -0.23 -1.60 -9.83
CA PHE A 62 -1.46 -0.82 -9.93
C PHE A 62 -2.65 -1.74 -10.19
N GLU A 63 -3.36 -2.13 -9.14
CA GLU A 63 -4.56 -2.96 -9.25
C GLU A 63 -5.79 -2.07 -9.41
N LEU A 64 -6.50 -2.22 -10.53
CA LEU A 64 -7.77 -1.53 -10.80
C LEU A 64 -8.89 -2.15 -9.98
N CYS A 65 -9.63 -1.32 -9.24
CA CYS A 65 -10.76 -1.73 -8.42
C CYS A 65 -11.99 -0.84 -8.64
N TYR A 66 -13.15 -1.35 -8.26
CA TYR A 66 -14.42 -0.62 -8.27
C TYR A 66 -15.10 -0.74 -6.91
N LYS A 67 -15.76 0.33 -6.46
CA LYS A 67 -16.65 0.30 -5.30
C LYS A 67 -17.96 1.00 -5.65
N ASN A 68 -19.07 0.54 -5.10
CA ASN A 68 -20.34 1.24 -5.26
C ASN A 68 -20.27 2.56 -4.49
N ASN A 69 -20.64 3.66 -5.15
CA ASN A 69 -20.71 4.96 -4.53
C ASN A 69 -22.18 5.37 -4.36
N GLU A 70 -22.68 5.27 -3.13
CA GLU A 70 -24.05 5.62 -2.78
C GLU A 70 -24.37 7.09 -3.08
N LEU A 71 -23.38 7.98 -2.91
CA LEU A 71 -23.49 9.41 -3.23
C LEU A 71 -23.57 9.69 -4.74
N GLN A 72 -23.35 8.68 -5.58
CA GLN A 72 -23.35 8.78 -7.04
C GLN A 72 -24.41 7.86 -7.66
N ASN A 73 -25.57 7.76 -7.01
CA ASN A 73 -26.69 6.90 -7.41
C ASN A 73 -26.28 5.43 -7.60
N GLY A 74 -25.38 4.93 -6.76
CA GLY A 74 -24.90 3.55 -6.82
C GLY A 74 -23.95 3.26 -7.99
N LYS A 75 -23.50 4.26 -8.75
CA LYS A 75 -22.55 4.04 -9.84
C LYS A 75 -21.20 3.54 -9.31
N PRO A 76 -20.55 2.59 -10.01
CA PRO A 76 -19.23 2.10 -9.62
C PRO A 76 -18.19 3.23 -9.74
N GLN A 77 -17.56 3.55 -8.61
CA GLN A 77 -16.43 4.46 -8.56
C GLN A 77 -15.13 3.68 -8.74
N LYS A 78 -14.41 4.02 -9.81
CA LYS A 78 -13.07 3.52 -10.10
C LYS A 78 -12.04 4.02 -9.08
N PHE A 79 -11.20 3.12 -8.61
CA PHE A 79 -10.03 3.43 -7.78
C PHE A 79 -8.90 2.43 -8.04
N TYR A 80 -7.73 2.68 -7.47
CA TYR A 80 -6.59 1.78 -7.60
C TYR A 80 -6.04 1.40 -6.23
N ARG A 81 -5.61 0.15 -6.08
CA ARG A 81 -4.68 -0.27 -5.02
C ARG A 81 -3.26 -0.25 -5.57
N LEU A 82 -2.33 0.21 -4.74
CA LEU A 82 -0.94 0.42 -5.12
C LEU A 82 -0.03 -0.34 -4.16
N ARG A 83 0.87 -1.14 -4.73
CA ARG A 83 2.02 -1.66 -3.99
C ARG A 83 3.07 -0.56 -3.80
N LYS A 84 4.11 -0.86 -3.02
CA LYS A 84 5.19 0.07 -2.71
C LYS A 84 5.78 0.71 -3.97
N ASP A 85 6.14 -0.06 -4.98
CA ASP A 85 6.83 0.48 -6.17
C ASP A 85 5.89 1.31 -7.04
N GLY A 86 4.63 0.88 -7.21
CA GLY A 86 3.59 1.69 -7.86
C GLY A 86 3.35 3.03 -7.17
N LEU A 87 3.31 3.02 -5.83
CA LEU A 87 3.23 4.26 -5.07
C LEU A 87 4.46 5.15 -5.32
N MET A 88 5.67 4.57 -5.29
CA MET A 88 6.91 5.32 -5.49
C MET A 88 6.93 6.05 -6.83
N LEU A 89 6.56 5.37 -7.91
CA LEU A 89 6.45 5.97 -9.24
C LEU A 89 5.47 7.15 -9.26
N LEU A 90 4.27 6.96 -8.67
CA LEU A 90 3.26 8.00 -8.60
C LEU A 90 3.77 9.24 -7.85
N VAL A 91 4.27 9.06 -6.63
CA VAL A 91 4.60 10.18 -5.73
C VAL A 91 5.89 10.89 -6.12
N MET A 92 6.76 10.29 -6.96
CA MET A 92 7.93 10.98 -7.51
C MET A 92 7.54 12.26 -8.26
N SER A 93 6.41 12.25 -8.98
CA SER A 93 5.85 13.43 -9.66
C SER A 93 5.31 14.52 -8.72
N TYR A 94 5.15 14.23 -7.43
CA TYR A 94 4.60 15.17 -6.44
C TYR A 94 5.73 15.95 -5.78
N THR A 95 5.92 17.22 -6.15
CA THR A 95 7.14 18.01 -5.84
C THR A 95 6.95 19.17 -4.85
N LYS A 96 5.78 19.30 -4.19
CA LYS A 96 5.55 20.35 -3.19
C LYS A 96 6.56 20.24 -2.01
N LYS A 97 6.86 21.36 -1.33
CA LYS A 97 7.81 21.43 -0.20
C LYS A 97 7.56 20.38 0.89
N GLU A 98 6.29 20.05 1.16
CA GLU A 98 5.92 19.05 2.16
C GLU A 98 5.88 17.60 1.65
N ALA A 99 5.96 17.40 0.33
CA ALA A 99 5.83 16.09 -0.29
C ALA A 99 6.93 15.12 0.17
N MET A 100 8.14 15.61 0.45
CA MET A 100 9.23 14.75 0.91
C MET A 100 8.95 14.08 2.25
N ARG A 101 8.36 14.79 3.22
CA ARG A 101 7.98 14.21 4.52
C ARG A 101 6.94 13.10 4.33
N ILE A 102 5.94 13.34 3.48
CA ILE A 102 4.90 12.38 3.12
C ILE A 102 5.51 11.14 2.43
N LYS A 103 6.43 11.32 1.48
CA LYS A 103 7.13 10.21 0.80
C LYS A 103 7.91 9.34 1.79
N ILE A 104 8.66 9.97 2.71
CA ILE A 104 9.40 9.25 3.76
C ILE A 104 8.44 8.49 4.68
N ALA A 105 7.34 9.11 5.10
CA ALA A 105 6.35 8.45 5.97
C ALA A 105 5.71 7.23 5.29
N TYR A 106 5.40 7.30 3.99
CA TYR A 106 4.95 6.14 3.21
C TYR A 106 5.99 5.02 3.18
N ILE A 107 7.27 5.34 2.89
CA ILE A 107 8.34 4.34 2.87
C ILE A 107 8.41 3.61 4.22
N ASN A 108 8.35 4.35 5.32
CA ASN A 108 8.42 3.78 6.66
C ASN A 108 7.20 2.92 6.99
N ALA A 109 5.99 3.36 6.62
CA ALA A 109 4.77 2.60 6.86
C ALA A 109 4.76 1.28 6.07
N PHE A 110 5.21 1.28 4.81
CA PHE A 110 5.38 0.05 4.04
C PHE A 110 6.40 -0.88 4.68
N ASN A 111 7.59 -0.36 5.04
CA ASN A 111 8.63 -1.17 5.68
C ASN A 111 8.15 -1.78 7.00
N TRP A 112 7.40 -1.01 7.80
CA TRP A 112 6.79 -1.50 9.04
C TRP A 112 5.81 -2.64 8.76
N MET A 113 4.90 -2.50 7.79
CA MET A 113 3.94 -3.56 7.46
C MET A 113 4.63 -4.82 6.92
N TYR A 114 5.67 -4.68 6.09
CA TYR A 114 6.47 -5.83 5.66
C TYR A 114 7.12 -6.55 6.85
N ALA A 115 7.69 -5.81 7.81
CA ALA A 115 8.26 -6.42 9.01
C ALA A 115 7.21 -7.16 9.85
N MET A 116 6.00 -6.62 9.97
CA MET A 116 4.89 -7.27 10.68
C MET A 116 4.48 -8.58 10.01
N LEU A 117 4.34 -8.59 8.67
CA LEU A 117 4.03 -9.82 7.93
C LEU A 117 5.10 -10.90 8.10
N GLN A 118 6.38 -10.52 8.10
CA GLN A 118 7.49 -11.45 8.32
C GLN A 118 7.54 -12.00 9.75
N ILE A 119 7.16 -11.22 10.75
CA ILE A 119 7.02 -11.71 12.13
C ILE A 119 5.90 -12.74 12.22
N GLY A 120 4.72 -12.42 11.67
CA GLY A 120 3.58 -13.34 11.68
C GLY A 120 3.92 -14.66 10.99
N GLN A 121 4.54 -14.62 9.80
CA GLN A 121 4.97 -15.83 9.09
C GLN A 121 5.91 -16.71 9.91
N ARG A 122 6.93 -16.12 10.55
CA ARG A 122 7.86 -16.86 11.41
C ARG A 122 7.17 -17.51 12.61
N GLN A 123 6.26 -16.79 13.27
CA GLN A 123 5.49 -17.33 14.40
C GLN A 123 4.67 -18.55 13.98
N PHE A 124 3.96 -18.47 12.84
CA PHE A 124 3.20 -19.60 12.32
C PHE A 124 4.09 -20.80 11.96
N GLU A 125 5.28 -20.56 11.40
CA GLU A 125 6.25 -21.63 11.10
C GLU A 125 6.80 -22.30 12.35
N GLU A 126 7.11 -21.53 13.40
CA GLU A 126 7.55 -22.02 14.70
C GLU A 126 6.49 -22.91 15.35
N GLU A 127 5.23 -22.46 15.37
CA GLU A 127 4.09 -23.23 15.89
C GLU A 127 3.91 -24.55 15.13
N ARG A 128 3.93 -24.51 13.78
CA ARG A 128 3.87 -25.72 12.94
C ARG A 128 5.01 -26.69 13.26
N ASN A 129 6.23 -26.18 13.39
CA ASN A 129 7.41 -27.00 13.65
C ASN A 129 7.34 -27.67 15.03
N ILE A 130 6.78 -26.99 16.04
CA ILE A 130 6.54 -27.57 17.37
C ILE A 130 5.55 -28.73 17.26
N VAL A 131 4.40 -28.52 16.60
CA VAL A 131 3.37 -29.57 16.44
C VAL A 131 3.94 -30.80 15.74
N ILE A 132 4.70 -30.63 14.65
CA ILE A 132 5.33 -31.73 13.92
C ILE A 132 6.31 -32.52 14.81
N ARG A 133 7.10 -31.82 15.66
CA ARG A 133 8.05 -32.47 16.57
C ARG A 133 7.33 -33.28 17.65
N THR A 134 6.28 -32.72 18.25
CA THR A 134 5.48 -33.41 19.28
C THR A 134 4.84 -34.68 18.74
N LEU A 135 4.26 -34.61 17.53
CA LEU A 135 3.65 -35.77 16.87
C LEU A 135 4.66 -36.88 16.57
N ARG A 136 5.93 -36.54 16.27
CA ARG A 136 6.99 -37.53 16.01
C ARG A 136 7.56 -38.22 17.25
N ILE A 137 7.41 -37.62 18.44
CA ILE A 137 7.92 -38.19 19.70
C ILE A 137 6.87 -39.08 20.37
N THR A 138 5.59 -38.90 20.00
CA THR A 138 4.46 -39.63 20.58
C THR A 138 4.14 -40.94 19.83
N LEU A 139 4.69 -41.12 18.62
CA LEU A 139 4.63 -42.33 17.79
C LEU A 139 5.94 -43.10 17.87
#